data_AF-A0A9E0GBM3-F1
#
_entry.id   AF-A0A9E0GBM3-F1
#
_cell.length_a   1.000
_cell.length_b   1.000
_cell.length_c   1.000
_cell.angle_alpha   90.00
_cell.angle_beta   90.00
_cell.angle_gamma   90.00
#
_symmetry.space_group_name_H-M   'P 1'
#
loop_
_entity.id
_entity.type
_entity.pdbx_description
1 polymer ?
#
loop_
_entity_poly.entity_id
_entity_poly.type
_entity_poly.pdbx_seq_one_letter_code
_entity_poly.pdbx_strand_id
1 'polypeptide(L)'
;ILRYYYGDNMYINTAEQIQGIPSSWPGADLDIGSSGQKVRQLQEQLNLIGDYYTAIPALTVDGIYGERTAEAVRQFQRINNMPQTGVVDFPTWYRISDRYVRLSGIAELN
;
A
#
# COMPACT_ATOMS: atom_id res chain seq x y z
N ILE A 1 -11.59 -4.50 22.48
CA ILE A 1 -11.92 -5.82 21.88
C ILE A 1 -12.35 -5.55 20.44
N LEU A 2 -11.45 -5.68 19.47
CA LEU A 2 -11.76 -5.45 18.05
C LEU A 2 -12.18 -6.78 17.43
N ARG A 3 -13.49 -6.96 17.28
CA ARG A 3 -14.08 -8.10 16.57
C ARG A 3 -14.21 -7.73 15.10
N TYR A 4 -13.56 -8.53 14.26
CA TYR A 4 -13.72 -8.61 12.81
C TYR A 4 -15.20 -8.70 12.43
N TYR A 5 -15.65 -7.78 11.57
CA TYR A 5 -16.76 -8.01 10.63
C TYR A 5 -16.53 -7.06 9.44
N TYR A 6 -15.85 -7.54 8.39
CA TYR A 6 -15.98 -6.96 7.06
C TYR A 6 -17.17 -7.67 6.41
N GLY A 7 -18.34 -7.08 6.58
CA GLY A 7 -19.57 -7.52 5.95
C GLY A 7 -20.22 -6.33 5.28
N ASP A 8 -20.31 -6.42 3.96
CA ASP A 8 -21.16 -5.69 3.01
C ASP A 8 -21.36 -4.18 3.20
N ASN A 9 -21.13 -3.47 2.09
CA ASN A 9 -21.48 -2.08 1.85
C ASN A 9 -20.55 -1.04 2.50
N MET A 10 -19.27 -1.05 2.09
CA MET A 10 -18.43 0.15 2.18
C MET A 10 -18.85 1.18 1.11
N TYR A 11 -20.12 1.55 1.08
CA TYR A 11 -20.56 2.85 0.55
C TYR A 11 -20.21 3.91 1.58
N ILE A 12 -18.92 4.01 1.91
CA ILE A 12 -18.43 5.13 2.68
C ILE A 12 -18.08 6.16 1.62
N ASN A 13 -19.04 7.07 1.35
CA ASN A 13 -18.75 8.39 0.85
C ASN A 13 -17.39 8.79 1.38
N THR A 14 -16.38 8.92 0.52
CA THR A 14 -15.15 9.71 0.69
C THR A 14 -15.14 10.49 2.01
N ALA A 15 -14.95 9.79 3.12
CA ALA A 15 -15.15 10.35 4.44
C ALA A 15 -13.86 11.09 4.69
N GLU A 16 -13.87 12.37 4.33
CA GLU A 16 -12.90 13.36 4.74
C GLU A 16 -11.48 12.79 4.74
N GLN A 17 -10.95 12.61 3.52
CA GLN A 17 -9.53 12.72 3.21
C GLN A 17 -8.65 12.53 4.45
N ILE A 18 -8.40 11.26 4.85
CA ILE A 18 -7.68 10.88 6.07
C ILE A 18 -6.52 11.86 6.25
N GLN A 19 -6.65 12.79 7.22
CA GLN A 19 -5.96 14.10 7.27
C GLN A 19 -4.42 14.03 7.37
N GLY A 20 -3.83 12.84 7.30
CA GLY A 20 -2.38 12.62 7.33
C GLY A 20 -1.87 11.59 6.33
N ILE A 21 -2.71 11.05 5.42
CA ILE A 21 -2.23 10.17 4.34
C ILE A 21 -2.09 11.00 3.05
N PRO A 22 -0.89 11.08 2.45
CA PRO A 22 -0.61 11.95 1.32
C PRO A 22 -1.42 11.60 0.05
N SER A 23 -2.06 10.43 -0.02
CA SER A 23 -2.95 10.08 -1.13
C SER A 23 -4.11 9.16 -0.76
N SER A 24 -5.30 9.55 -1.23
CA SER A 24 -6.51 8.74 -1.15
C SER A 24 -6.38 7.43 -1.94
N TRP A 25 -7.08 6.41 -1.45
CA TRP A 25 -7.25 5.12 -2.12
C TRP A 25 -7.88 5.32 -3.52
N PRO A 26 -7.40 4.59 -4.56
CA PRO A 26 -7.85 4.75 -5.95
C PRO A 26 -9.33 4.49 -6.24
N GLY A 27 -10.12 3.94 -5.30
CA GLY A 27 -11.52 3.58 -5.54
C GLY A 27 -11.70 2.16 -6.12
N ALA A 28 -10.60 1.47 -6.42
CA ALA A 28 -10.55 0.09 -6.87
C ALA A 28 -9.27 -0.59 -6.37
N ASP A 29 -9.27 -1.91 -6.29
CA ASP A 29 -8.08 -2.68 -5.90
C ASP A 29 -6.99 -2.58 -6.97
N LEU A 30 -5.72 -2.64 -6.56
CA LEU A 30 -4.59 -2.76 -7.47
C LEU A 30 -4.04 -4.19 -7.43
N ASP A 31 -3.99 -4.82 -8.60
CA ASP A 31 -3.55 -6.20 -8.82
C ASP A 31 -2.81 -6.33 -10.16
N ILE A 32 -2.43 -7.56 -10.51
CA ILE A 32 -1.73 -7.83 -11.76
C ILE A 32 -2.56 -7.35 -12.97
N GLY A 33 -1.96 -6.47 -13.76
CA GLY A 33 -2.61 -5.82 -14.92
C GLY A 33 -3.08 -4.39 -14.64
N SER A 34 -3.18 -3.99 -13.37
CA SER A 34 -3.38 -2.59 -12.99
C SER A 34 -2.23 -1.71 -13.47
N SER A 35 -2.53 -0.46 -13.85
CA SER A 35 -1.50 0.48 -14.30
C SER A 35 -1.87 1.95 -14.02
N GLY A 36 -0.89 2.84 -14.14
CA GLY A 36 -1.07 4.28 -14.04
C GLY A 36 -0.46 4.90 -12.77
N GLN A 37 -0.84 6.14 -12.49
CA GLN A 37 -0.21 6.96 -11.43
C GLN A 37 -0.32 6.32 -10.03
N LYS A 38 -1.42 5.64 -9.73
CA LYS A 38 -1.63 4.99 -8.44
C LYS A 38 -0.72 3.78 -8.23
N VAL A 39 -0.37 3.07 -9.30
CA VAL A 39 0.63 2.01 -9.26
C VAL A 39 2.04 2.59 -9.10
N ARG A 40 2.37 3.69 -9.79
CA ARG A 40 3.67 4.38 -9.60
C ARG A 40 3.86 4.79 -8.14
N GLN A 41 2.83 5.42 -7.57
CA GLN A 41 2.83 5.81 -6.18
C GLN A 41 3.01 4.62 -5.23
N LEU A 42 2.28 3.53 -5.47
CA LEU A 42 2.46 2.29 -4.69
C LEU A 42 3.91 1.79 -4.74
N GLN A 43 4.51 1.77 -5.93
CA GLN A 43 5.89 1.32 -6.14
C GLN A 43 6.89 2.23 -5.41
N GLU A 44 6.71 3.55 -5.45
CA GLU A 44 7.52 4.52 -4.71
C GLU A 44 7.43 4.29 -3.20
N GLN A 45 6.21 4.11 -2.68
CA GLN A 45 5.99 3.84 -1.27
C GLN A 45 6.63 2.53 -0.81
N LEU A 46 6.46 1.46 -1.60
CA LEU A 46 7.05 0.16 -1.31
C LEU A 46 8.58 0.20 -1.37
N ASN A 47 9.18 0.98 -2.28
CA ASN A 47 10.64 1.15 -2.35
C ASN A 47 11.18 1.84 -1.11
N LEU A 48 10.58 2.97 -0.68
CA LEU A 48 11.02 3.67 0.54
C LEU A 48 10.88 2.76 1.76
N ILE A 49 9.79 2.00 1.86
CA ILE A 49 9.62 1.01 2.94
C ILE A 49 10.70 -0.10 2.80
N GLY A 50 10.99 -0.55 1.59
CA GLY A 50 12.00 -1.57 1.28
C GLY A 50 13.41 -1.20 1.70
N ASP A 51 13.76 0.09 1.75
CA ASP A 51 15.05 0.58 2.26
C ASP A 51 15.26 0.21 3.75
N TYR A 52 14.17 0.08 4.53
CA TYR A 52 14.19 -0.33 5.93
C TYR A 52 13.82 -1.81 6.13
N TYR A 53 13.08 -2.39 5.18
CA TYR A 53 12.60 -3.78 5.22
C TYR A 53 13.09 -4.55 4.00
N THR A 54 14.32 -5.04 4.07
CA THR A 54 15.06 -5.68 2.95
C THR A 54 14.39 -6.94 2.35
N ALA A 55 13.39 -7.50 3.04
CA ALA A 55 12.57 -8.58 2.49
C ALA A 55 11.59 -8.11 1.40
N ILE A 56 11.30 -6.81 1.32
CA ILE A 56 10.53 -6.22 0.23
C ILE A 56 11.50 -5.98 -0.94
N PRO A 57 11.32 -6.62 -2.10
CA PRO A 57 12.20 -6.45 -3.24
C PRO A 57 12.07 -5.03 -3.81
N ALA A 58 13.20 -4.44 -4.22
CA ALA A 58 13.21 -3.19 -4.95
C ALA A 58 12.44 -3.30 -6.28
N LEU A 59 11.63 -2.29 -6.56
CA LEU A 59 10.75 -2.19 -7.72
C LEU A 59 11.22 -1.12 -8.69
N THR A 60 10.97 -1.37 -9.98
CA THR A 60 10.97 -0.30 -10.99
C THR A 60 9.69 0.52 -10.81
N VAL A 61 9.78 1.84 -10.77
CA VAL A 61 8.64 2.75 -10.70
C VAL A 61 8.15 3.07 -12.12
N ASP A 62 7.59 2.08 -12.80
CA ASP A 62 7.07 2.20 -14.16
C ASP A 62 5.56 2.47 -14.22
N GLY A 63 4.84 2.22 -13.12
CA GLY A 63 3.39 2.33 -13.07
C GLY A 63 2.67 1.11 -13.62
N ILE A 64 3.34 -0.04 -13.71
CA ILE A 64 2.78 -1.30 -14.16
C ILE A 64 2.78 -2.28 -12.99
N TYR A 65 1.61 -2.79 -12.64
CA TYR A 65 1.48 -3.78 -11.59
C TYR A 65 1.71 -5.16 -12.18
N GLY A 66 2.97 -5.60 -12.18
CA GLY A 66 3.38 -6.94 -12.59
C GLY A 66 3.66 -7.86 -11.41
N GLU A 67 4.14 -9.08 -11.71
CA GLU A 67 4.50 -10.10 -10.72
C GLU A 67 5.46 -9.61 -9.64
N ARG A 68 6.41 -8.74 -10.02
CA ARG A 68 7.38 -8.19 -9.07
C ARG A 68 6.72 -7.25 -8.06
N THR A 69 5.75 -6.43 -8.50
CA THR A 69 4.94 -5.58 -7.62
C THR A 69 4.05 -6.43 -6.71
N ALA A 70 3.41 -7.47 -7.27
CA ALA A 70 2.59 -8.41 -6.49
C ALA A 70 3.42 -9.09 -5.39
N GLU A 71 4.65 -9.50 -5.70
CA GLU A 71 5.55 -10.08 -4.72
C GLU A 71 5.96 -9.10 -3.62
N ALA A 72 6.28 -7.85 -3.97
CA ALA A 72 6.55 -6.82 -2.97
C ALA A 72 5.37 -6.58 -2.04
N VAL A 73 4.15 -6.58 -2.58
CA VAL A 73 2.93 -6.46 -1.78
C VAL A 73 2.74 -7.67 -0.87
N ARG A 74 2.98 -8.90 -1.34
CA ARG A 74 2.94 -10.10 -0.49
C ARG A 74 3.94 -10.02 0.66
N GLN A 75 5.17 -9.58 0.39
CA GLN A 75 6.19 -9.41 1.43
C GLN A 75 5.79 -8.33 2.43
N PHE A 76 5.27 -7.20 1.96
CA PHE A 76 4.74 -6.15 2.83
C PHE A 76 3.60 -6.67 3.72
N GLN A 77 2.62 -7.37 3.13
CA GLN A 77 1.50 -7.97 3.83
C GLN A 77 1.99 -8.95 4.89
N ARG A 78 2.95 -9.81 4.55
CA ARG A 78 3.58 -10.76 5.48
C ARG A 78 4.20 -10.05 6.69
N ILE A 79 5.00 -9.00 6.47
CA ILE A 79 5.67 -8.24 7.53
C ILE A 79 4.64 -7.56 8.46
N ASN A 80 3.49 -7.15 7.91
CA ASN A 80 2.43 -6.49 8.67
C ASN A 80 1.33 -7.46 9.17
N ASN A 81 1.56 -8.77 9.14
CA ASN A 81 0.61 -9.80 9.56
C ASN A 81 -0.76 -9.71 8.85
N MET A 82 -0.75 -9.38 7.57
CA MET A 82 -1.93 -9.31 6.70
C MET A 82 -2.00 -10.56 5.79
N PRO A 83 -3.18 -10.91 5.26
CA PRO A 83 -3.30 -11.94 4.23
C PRO A 83 -2.39 -11.62 3.04
N GLN A 84 -1.60 -12.60 2.59
CA GLN A 84 -0.59 -12.43 1.54
C GLN A 84 -1.21 -12.60 0.14
N THR A 85 -2.24 -11.81 -0.15
CA THR A 85 -2.98 -11.89 -1.42
C THR A 85 -2.17 -11.37 -2.60
N GLY A 86 -1.22 -10.46 -2.37
CA GLY A 86 -0.55 -9.71 -3.43
C GLY A 86 -1.46 -8.70 -4.14
N VAL A 87 -2.67 -8.48 -3.60
CA VAL A 87 -3.65 -7.48 -4.06
C VAL A 87 -3.65 -6.32 -3.07
N VAL A 88 -3.65 -5.10 -3.58
CA VAL A 88 -3.76 -3.89 -2.77
C VAL A 88 -5.22 -3.44 -2.73
N ASP A 89 -5.94 -3.98 -1.76
CA ASP A 89 -7.25 -3.51 -1.35
C ASP A 89 -7.16 -2.26 -0.46
N PHE A 90 -8.30 -1.70 -0.03
CA PHE A 90 -8.31 -0.52 0.84
C PHE A 90 -7.49 -0.69 2.14
N PRO A 91 -7.64 -1.79 2.92
CA PRO A 91 -6.80 -2.04 4.10
C PRO A 91 -5.30 -2.08 3.79
N THR A 92 -4.91 -2.73 2.69
CA THR A 92 -3.50 -2.83 2.27
C THR A 92 -2.96 -1.46 1.87
N TRP A 93 -3.71 -0.68 1.08
CA TRP A 93 -3.35 0.69 0.70
C TRP A 93 -3.13 1.59 1.92
N TYR A 94 -4.08 1.55 2.85
CA TYR A 94 -3.99 2.33 4.10
C TYR A 94 -2.74 1.96 4.89
N ARG A 95 -2.46 0.66 5.05
CA ARG A 95 -1.30 0.20 5.83
C ARG A 95 0.03 0.59 5.16
N ILE A 96 0.13 0.50 3.83
CA ILE A 96 1.32 0.95 3.08
C ILE A 96 1.52 2.46 3.27
N SER A 97 0.46 3.24 3.06
CA SER A 97 0.50 4.69 3.21
C SER A 97 0.91 5.12 4.62
N ASP A 98 0.37 4.47 5.65
CA ASP A 98 0.72 4.70 7.05
C ASP A 98 2.20 4.43 7.34
N ARG A 99 2.75 3.32 6.80
CA ARG A 99 4.18 3.00 6.94
C ARG A 99 5.06 4.00 6.21
N TYR A 100 4.67 4.36 4.99
CA TYR A 100 5.38 5.36 4.20
C TYR A 100 5.51 6.69 4.93
N VAL A 101 4.40 7.26 5.45
CA VAL A 101 4.41 8.55 6.15
C VAL A 101 5.30 8.53 7.40
N ARG A 102 5.25 7.44 8.18
CA ARG A 102 6.09 7.29 9.38
C ARG A 102 7.58 7.24 9.03
N LEU A 103 7.94 6.59 7.93
CA LEU A 103 9.34 6.45 7.50
C LEU A 103 9.86 7.67 6.76
N SER A 104 9.03 8.33 5.93
CA SER A 104 9.44 9.54 5.21
C SER A 104 9.75 10.68 6.18
N GLY A 105 8.96 10.82 7.26
CA GLY A 105 9.27 11.79 8.32
C GLY A 105 10.58 11.49 9.06
N ILE A 106 11.04 10.23 9.10
CA ILE A 106 12.36 9.87 9.65
C ILE A 106 13.47 10.20 8.64
N ALA A 107 13.22 9.96 7.34
CA ALA A 107 14.17 10.25 6.27
C ALA A 107 14.46 11.75 6.12
N GLU A 108 13.47 12.62 6.35
CA GLU A 108 13.63 14.09 6.29
C GLU A 108 14.45 14.69 7.44
N LEU A 109 14.74 13.92 8.49
CA LEU A 109 15.48 14.37 9.68
C LEU A 109 16.98 14.02 9.68
N ASN A 110 17.47 13.34 8.64
CA ASN A 110 18.87 12.92 8.49
C ASN A 110 19.55 13.63 7.31
#